data_AF-A0A383CGB6-F1
#
_entry.id   AF-A0A383CGB6-F1
#
_cell.length_a   1.000
_cell.length_b   1.000
_cell.length_c   1.000
_cell.angle_alpha   90.00
_cell.angle_beta   90.00
_cell.angle_gamma   90.00
#
_symmetry.space_group_name_H-M   'P 1'
#
loop_
_entity.id
_entity.type
_entity.pdbx_description
1 polymer ?
#
loop_
_entity_poly.entity_id
_entity_poly.type
_entity_poly.pdbx_seq_one_letter_code
_entity_poly.pdbx_strand_id
1 'polypeptide(L)'
;MKHINGETNVKSLRFGSGSIKGIGKEIGKFVVITMEVPWKLVKNDIGGQPEGVIFIDTVDQDALNKLLLTIPDIDSVVGIGGGMAVDAAKYFSWKRNVRLISIPTIVSVDAFLTPAAGVRFENKVIYVGNSSPDPLIIDYDIIRTAPKTLNIAGIGDLLSIHTASFDWKHAEKNAQSEFPYSQDAMLSG
;
A
#
# COMPACT_ATOMS: atom_id res chain seq x y z
N MET A 1 2.19 -6.07 -27.07
CA MET A 1 1.84 -5.51 -25.75
C MET A 1 2.25 -4.04 -25.76
N LYS A 2 1.33 -3.10 -25.51
CA LYS A 2 1.72 -1.71 -25.24
C LYS A 2 2.32 -1.69 -23.84
N HIS A 3 3.61 -1.44 -23.73
CA HIS A 3 4.25 -1.18 -22.44
C HIS A 3 3.68 0.14 -21.92
N ILE A 4 3.12 0.13 -20.71
CA ILE A 4 2.84 1.37 -19.98
C ILE A 4 4.22 1.85 -19.52
N ASN A 5 4.77 2.84 -20.20
CA ASN A 5 5.94 3.57 -19.74
C ASN A 5 5.45 4.73 -18.88
N GLY A 6 5.91 4.79 -17.64
CA GLY A 6 5.64 5.86 -16.68
C GLY A 6 6.67 5.81 -15.56
N GLU A 7 6.97 6.96 -14.95
CA GLU A 7 7.74 6.99 -13.71
C GLU A 7 6.85 6.42 -12.59
N THR A 8 7.42 5.62 -11.70
CA THR A 8 6.64 5.03 -10.60
C THR A 8 7.51 4.95 -9.36
N ASN A 9 6.89 5.15 -8.19
CA ASN A 9 7.53 4.88 -6.92
C ASN A 9 7.76 3.37 -6.68
N VAL A 10 7.01 2.50 -7.37
CA VAL A 10 7.10 1.05 -7.24
C VAL A 10 8.47 0.58 -7.75
N LYS A 11 9.31 0.07 -6.84
CA LYS A 11 10.70 -0.31 -7.17
C LYS A 11 10.77 -1.62 -7.95
N SER A 12 9.85 -2.54 -7.68
CA SER A 12 9.70 -3.78 -8.43
C SER A 12 8.24 -4.25 -8.40
N LEU A 13 7.79 -4.92 -9.46
CA LEU A 13 6.38 -5.33 -9.64
C LEU A 13 6.31 -6.82 -9.98
N ARG A 14 5.40 -7.54 -9.31
CA ARG A 14 5.00 -8.91 -9.64
C ARG A 14 3.49 -8.93 -9.82
N PHE A 15 2.99 -9.44 -10.95
CA PHE A 15 1.55 -9.47 -11.20
C PHE A 15 1.13 -10.74 -11.95
N GLY A 16 -0.12 -11.14 -11.77
CA GLY A 16 -0.67 -12.36 -12.36
C GLY A 16 -1.33 -13.27 -11.33
N SER A 17 -2.00 -14.30 -11.81
CA SER A 17 -2.56 -15.37 -10.97
C SER A 17 -1.46 -16.14 -10.24
N GLY A 18 -1.58 -16.27 -8.91
CA GLY A 18 -0.59 -16.93 -8.06
C GLY A 18 0.75 -16.18 -7.94
N SER A 19 0.76 -14.89 -8.25
CA SER A 19 1.94 -14.02 -8.11
C SER A 19 2.40 -13.85 -6.66
N ILE A 20 1.59 -14.18 -5.66
CA ILE A 20 2.04 -14.23 -4.26
C ILE A 20 2.97 -15.42 -3.96
N LYS A 21 2.90 -16.49 -4.75
CA LYS A 21 3.44 -17.80 -4.35
C LYS A 21 4.94 -17.74 -4.07
N GLY A 22 5.31 -18.16 -2.86
CA GLY A 22 6.71 -18.32 -2.45
C GLY A 22 7.46 -17.04 -2.09
N ILE A 23 6.82 -15.86 -2.17
CA ILE A 23 7.50 -14.57 -1.89
C ILE A 23 8.17 -14.54 -0.52
N GLY A 24 7.59 -15.16 0.50
CA GLY A 24 8.17 -15.18 1.85
C GLY A 24 9.52 -15.92 1.95
N LYS A 25 9.91 -16.68 0.92
CA LYS A 25 11.24 -17.29 0.82
C LYS A 25 12.30 -16.36 0.22
N GLU A 26 11.88 -15.23 -0.35
CA GLU A 26 12.71 -14.30 -1.14
C GLU A 26 13.02 -12.99 -0.40
N ILE A 27 12.43 -12.78 0.78
CA ILE A 27 12.37 -11.45 1.45
C ILE A 27 13.05 -11.41 2.83
N GLY A 28 13.85 -12.42 3.17
CA GLY A 28 14.56 -12.50 4.46
C GLY A 28 13.61 -12.76 5.63
N LYS A 29 13.96 -12.26 6.82
CA LYS A 29 13.09 -12.28 8.01
C LYS A 29 12.01 -11.22 7.85
N PHE A 30 10.74 -11.59 8.02
CA PHE A 30 9.65 -10.68 7.76
C PHE A 30 8.51 -10.78 8.78
N VAL A 31 7.81 -9.67 8.96
CA VAL A 31 6.54 -9.59 9.68
C VAL A 31 5.41 -9.33 8.68
N VAL A 32 4.23 -9.89 8.96
CA VAL A 32 3.02 -9.66 8.15
C VAL A 32 2.09 -8.70 8.89
N ILE A 33 1.64 -7.65 8.19
CA ILE A 33 0.65 -6.68 8.67
C ILE A 33 -0.62 -6.87 7.86
N THR A 34 -1.70 -7.26 8.52
CA THR A 34 -2.89 -7.77 7.81
C THR A 34 -4.16 -7.71 8.64
N MET A 35 -5.24 -8.28 8.12
CA MET A 35 -6.51 -8.52 8.79
C MET A 35 -6.87 -10.02 8.67
N GLU A 36 -7.80 -10.48 9.49
CA GLU A 36 -8.21 -11.91 9.55
C GLU A 36 -8.57 -12.52 8.20
N VAL A 37 -9.39 -11.82 7.40
CA VAL A 37 -9.88 -12.34 6.11
C VAL A 37 -8.75 -12.44 5.07
N PRO A 38 -7.99 -11.36 4.76
CA PRO A 38 -6.82 -11.44 3.89
C PRO A 38 -5.84 -12.53 4.30
N TRP A 39 -5.52 -12.65 5.60
CA TRP A 39 -4.54 -13.65 6.05
C TRP A 39 -5.00 -15.08 5.78
N LYS A 40 -6.26 -15.40 6.05
CA LYS A 40 -6.84 -16.73 5.78
C LYS A 40 -6.75 -17.11 4.31
N LEU A 41 -6.85 -16.14 3.41
CA LEU A 41 -6.74 -16.35 1.96
C LEU A 41 -5.31 -16.69 1.53
N VAL A 42 -4.30 -16.05 2.13
CA VAL A 42 -2.93 -16.07 1.57
C VAL A 42 -1.92 -16.90 2.33
N LYS A 43 -2.18 -17.24 3.60
CA LYS A 43 -1.17 -17.84 4.50
C LYS A 43 -0.50 -19.11 3.97
N ASN A 44 -1.20 -19.87 3.13
CA ASN A 44 -0.67 -21.11 2.55
C ASN A 44 0.15 -20.88 1.28
N ASP A 45 -0.07 -19.75 0.58
CA ASP A 45 0.57 -19.45 -0.69
C ASP A 45 1.82 -18.57 -0.52
N ILE A 46 1.85 -17.67 0.48
CA ILE A 46 2.95 -16.72 0.70
C ILE A 46 4.31 -17.40 0.80
N GLY A 47 4.38 -18.60 1.39
CA GLY A 47 5.63 -19.30 1.68
C GLY A 47 6.48 -18.59 2.73
N GLY A 48 7.52 -19.27 3.23
CA GLY A 48 8.31 -18.78 4.36
C GLY A 48 7.51 -18.79 5.69
N GLN A 49 8.20 -18.60 6.80
CA GLN A 49 7.58 -18.45 8.11
C GLN A 49 7.76 -17.00 8.57
N PRO A 50 6.67 -16.24 8.79
CA PRO A 50 6.80 -14.90 9.34
C PRO A 50 7.27 -14.95 10.80
N GLU A 51 8.07 -13.96 11.19
CA GLU A 51 8.46 -13.72 12.59
C GLU A 51 7.25 -13.33 13.45
N GLY A 52 6.21 -12.79 12.81
CA GLY A 52 4.94 -12.47 13.45
C GLY A 52 3.87 -12.07 12.43
N VAL A 53 2.61 -12.20 12.84
CA VAL A 53 1.45 -11.72 12.09
C VAL A 53 0.72 -10.72 12.97
N ILE A 54 0.72 -9.46 12.57
CA ILE A 54 0.09 -8.34 13.26
C ILE A 54 -1.24 -8.06 12.58
N PHE A 55 -2.31 -8.35 13.31
CA PHE A 55 -3.66 -8.00 12.89
C PHE A 55 -3.96 -6.58 13.31
N ILE A 56 -4.37 -5.75 12.35
CA ILE A 56 -4.72 -4.36 12.58
C ILE A 56 -6.22 -4.13 12.36
N ASP A 57 -6.78 -3.19 13.11
CA ASP A 57 -8.15 -2.67 12.95
C ASP A 57 -8.18 -1.13 12.90
N THR A 58 -7.02 -0.49 13.05
CA THR A 58 -6.84 0.96 13.07
C THR A 58 -5.50 1.38 12.46
N VAL A 59 -5.47 2.61 11.96
CA VAL A 59 -4.25 3.34 11.54
C VAL A 59 -4.01 4.56 12.43
N ASP A 60 -4.54 4.53 13.65
CA ASP A 60 -4.21 5.51 14.68
C ASP A 60 -2.71 5.47 15.00
N GLN A 61 -2.07 6.63 14.98
CA GLN A 61 -0.62 6.74 15.07
C GLN A 61 -0.07 6.20 16.39
N ASP A 62 -0.78 6.41 17.51
CA ASP A 62 -0.35 5.93 18.82
C ASP A 62 -0.52 4.42 18.96
N ALA A 63 -1.60 3.87 18.40
CA ALA A 63 -1.80 2.43 18.30
C ALA A 63 -0.68 1.78 17.46
N LEU A 64 -0.35 2.35 16.30
CA LEU A 64 0.74 1.87 15.45
C LEU A 64 2.10 1.96 16.17
N ASN A 65 2.37 3.06 16.88
CA ASN A 65 3.61 3.21 17.66
C ASN A 65 3.76 2.13 18.73
N LYS A 66 2.67 1.73 19.40
CA LYS A 66 2.70 0.63 20.38
C LYS A 66 3.00 -0.72 19.72
N LEU A 67 2.38 -1.01 18.57
CA LEU A 67 2.64 -2.22 17.80
C LEU A 67 4.07 -2.27 17.26
N LEU A 68 4.64 -1.12 16.88
CA LEU A 68 6.00 -1.03 16.38
C LEU A 68 7.04 -1.57 17.38
N LEU A 69 6.78 -1.41 18.69
CA LEU A 69 7.65 -1.88 19.77
C LEU A 69 7.65 -3.41 19.92
N THR A 70 6.64 -4.11 19.38
CA THR A 70 6.56 -5.57 19.45
C THR A 70 7.21 -6.27 18.26
N ILE A 71 7.56 -5.52 17.20
CA ILE A 71 8.17 -6.07 15.99
C ILE A 71 9.64 -6.41 16.29
N PRO A 72 10.09 -7.67 16.08
CA PRO A 72 11.49 -8.06 16.28
C PRO A 72 12.39 -7.46 15.19
N ASP A 73 13.69 -7.79 15.21
CA ASP A 73 14.59 -7.42 14.12
C ASP A 73 14.23 -8.19 12.84
N ILE A 74 14.00 -7.47 11.74
CA ILE A 74 13.45 -7.98 10.49
C ILE A 74 14.11 -7.30 9.29
N ASP A 75 14.13 -7.98 8.16
CA ASP A 75 14.62 -7.44 6.89
C ASP A 75 13.50 -6.75 6.09
N SER A 76 12.26 -7.19 6.29
CA SER A 76 11.10 -6.75 5.50
C SER A 76 9.79 -6.69 6.28
N VAL A 77 8.92 -5.74 5.92
CA VAL A 77 7.51 -5.68 6.33
C VAL A 77 6.63 -6.04 5.14
N VAL A 78 5.67 -6.94 5.35
CA VAL A 78 4.71 -7.35 4.32
C VAL A 78 3.32 -6.84 4.68
N GLY A 79 2.79 -5.90 3.89
CA GLY A 79 1.40 -5.45 3.98
C GLY A 79 0.48 -6.31 3.12
N ILE A 80 -0.51 -6.97 3.73
CA ILE A 80 -1.48 -7.81 3.03
C ILE A 80 -2.90 -7.38 3.40
N GLY A 81 -3.63 -6.79 2.47
CA GLY A 81 -5.00 -6.37 2.74
C GLY A 81 -5.48 -5.23 1.86
N GLY A 82 -6.41 -4.43 2.39
CA GLY A 82 -6.79 -3.15 1.79
C GLY A 82 -5.89 -2.00 2.22
N GLY A 83 -6.33 -0.77 1.93
CA GLY A 83 -5.56 0.45 2.21
C GLY A 83 -5.04 0.55 3.65
N MET A 84 -5.86 0.19 4.64
CA MET A 84 -5.46 0.22 6.06
C MET A 84 -4.23 -0.66 6.36
N ALA A 85 -4.20 -1.90 5.87
CA ALA A 85 -3.08 -2.82 6.09
C ALA A 85 -1.83 -2.37 5.35
N VAL A 86 -2.02 -1.84 4.14
CA VAL A 86 -0.93 -1.29 3.32
C VAL A 86 -0.35 -0.02 3.96
N ASP A 87 -1.17 0.89 4.47
CA ASP A 87 -0.72 2.10 5.16
C ASP A 87 0.02 1.78 6.47
N ALA A 88 -0.48 0.85 7.27
CA ALA A 88 0.24 0.40 8.46
C ALA A 88 1.59 -0.26 8.11
N ALA A 89 1.65 -1.06 7.05
CA ALA A 89 2.89 -1.65 6.56
C ALA A 89 3.89 -0.58 6.07
N LYS A 90 3.42 0.43 5.31
CA LYS A 90 4.24 1.60 4.92
C LYS A 90 4.78 2.31 6.16
N TYR A 91 3.94 2.54 7.16
CA TYR A 91 4.34 3.19 8.41
C TYR A 91 5.45 2.42 9.13
N PHE A 92 5.31 1.10 9.29
CA PHE A 92 6.32 0.28 9.95
C PHE A 92 7.61 0.14 9.14
N SER A 93 7.51 -0.05 7.83
CA SER A 93 8.67 -0.08 6.94
C SER A 93 9.45 1.23 7.02
N TRP A 94 8.77 2.38 6.98
CA TRP A 94 9.40 3.68 7.13
C TRP A 94 10.07 3.85 8.50
N LYS A 95 9.36 3.52 9.59
CA LYS A 95 9.89 3.69 10.96
C LYS A 95 11.06 2.75 11.28
N ARG A 96 11.10 1.56 10.68
CA ARG A 96 12.19 0.59 10.87
C ARG A 96 13.28 0.70 9.81
N ASN A 97 13.07 1.49 8.77
CA ASN A 97 13.97 1.60 7.62
C ASN A 97 14.25 0.23 6.96
N VAL A 98 13.21 -0.57 6.77
CA VAL A 98 13.27 -1.93 6.20
C VAL A 98 12.44 -2.02 4.93
N ARG A 99 12.68 -3.07 4.12
CA ARG A 99 12.01 -3.27 2.83
C ARG A 99 10.49 -3.41 3.00
N LEU A 100 9.71 -2.85 2.08
CA LEU A 100 8.25 -2.98 2.04
C LEU A 100 7.84 -3.93 0.93
N ILE A 101 7.03 -4.93 1.26
CA ILE A 101 6.30 -5.74 0.28
C ILE A 101 4.81 -5.40 0.42
N SER A 102 4.18 -5.00 -0.67
CA SER A 102 2.76 -4.63 -0.68
C SER A 102 1.96 -5.63 -1.49
N ILE A 103 0.92 -6.21 -0.88
CA ILE A 103 0.07 -7.24 -1.48
C ILE A 103 -1.39 -6.84 -1.28
N PRO A 104 -1.94 -5.94 -2.11
CA PRO A 104 -3.34 -5.56 -2.03
C PRO A 104 -4.26 -6.75 -2.29
N THR A 105 -5.18 -7.02 -1.37
CA THR A 105 -6.25 -8.04 -1.56
C THR A 105 -7.55 -7.44 -2.05
N ILE A 106 -7.67 -6.11 -1.96
CA ILE A 106 -8.72 -5.30 -2.55
C ILE A 106 -8.08 -4.08 -3.21
N VAL A 107 -8.70 -3.58 -4.26
CA VAL A 107 -8.26 -2.38 -4.97
C VAL A 107 -9.31 -1.28 -4.85
N SER A 108 -9.68 -0.94 -3.62
CA SER A 108 -10.72 0.06 -3.33
C SER A 108 -10.21 1.50 -3.27
N VAL A 109 -8.90 1.67 -3.04
CA VAL A 109 -8.19 2.94 -2.93
C VAL A 109 -6.77 2.77 -3.48
N ASP A 110 -6.12 3.88 -3.83
CA ASP A 110 -4.76 3.95 -4.39
C ASP A 110 -3.60 3.75 -3.39
N ALA A 111 -3.88 3.48 -2.11
CA ALA A 111 -2.88 3.47 -1.04
C ALA A 111 -1.65 2.56 -1.30
N PHE A 112 -1.79 1.54 -2.15
CA PHE A 112 -0.69 0.64 -2.55
C PHE A 112 0.23 1.20 -3.66
N LEU A 113 -0.15 2.32 -4.26
CA LEU A 113 0.61 3.08 -5.25
C LEU A 113 1.23 4.35 -4.66
N THR A 114 0.78 4.83 -3.50
CA THR A 114 1.32 6.04 -2.87
C THR A 114 2.45 5.73 -1.89
N PRO A 115 3.54 6.54 -1.84
CA PRO A 115 4.67 6.28 -0.94
C PRO A 115 4.41 6.68 0.53
N ALA A 116 3.58 7.69 0.78
CA ALA A 116 3.30 8.16 2.13
C ALA A 116 2.29 7.26 2.85
N ALA A 117 2.44 7.06 4.16
CA ALA A 117 1.48 6.30 4.96
C ALA A 117 0.35 7.20 5.46
N GLY A 118 -0.90 6.85 5.16
CA GLY A 118 -2.08 7.50 5.72
C GLY A 118 -2.34 7.01 7.15
N VAL A 119 -2.11 7.87 8.15
CA VAL A 119 -2.39 7.57 9.57
C VAL A 119 -3.38 8.56 10.16
N ARG A 120 -4.02 8.18 11.27
CA ARG A 120 -4.87 9.09 12.04
C ARG A 120 -4.11 9.64 13.24
N PHE A 121 -4.12 10.96 13.39
CA PHE A 121 -3.62 11.67 14.55
C PHE A 121 -4.67 12.70 14.97
N GLU A 122 -5.10 12.68 16.23
CA GLU A 122 -6.14 13.57 16.75
C GLU A 122 -7.41 13.62 15.87
N ASN A 123 -7.91 12.45 15.43
CA ASN A 123 -9.06 12.28 14.53
C ASN A 123 -8.91 12.90 13.12
N LYS A 124 -7.70 13.32 12.74
CA LYS A 124 -7.39 13.82 11.39
C LYS A 124 -6.53 12.82 10.66
N VAL A 125 -6.79 12.64 9.37
CA VAL A 125 -5.89 11.88 8.50
C VAL A 125 -4.70 12.78 8.16
N ILE A 126 -3.51 12.25 8.40
CA ILE A 126 -2.24 12.88 8.01
C ILE A 126 -1.43 11.85 7.21
N TYR A 127 -0.64 12.34 6.26
CA TYR A 127 0.26 11.51 5.45
C TYR A 127 1.68 11.70 5.95
N VAL A 128 2.32 10.61 6.36
CA VAL A 128 3.64 10.65 7.01
C VAL A 128 4.60 9.64 6.41
N GLY A 129 5.88 9.99 6.43
CA GLY A 129 6.95 9.13 5.96
C GLY A 129 6.89 8.87 4.45
N ASN A 130 7.83 8.07 3.98
CA ASN A 130 7.86 7.56 2.61
C ASN A 130 8.39 6.13 2.64
N SER A 131 7.60 5.18 2.14
CA SER A 131 8.06 3.83 1.85
C SER A 131 7.40 3.34 0.56
N SER A 132 8.22 2.95 -0.40
CA SER A 132 7.76 2.48 -1.70
C SER A 132 7.98 0.98 -1.84
N PRO A 133 7.01 0.25 -2.41
CA PRO A 133 7.01 -1.20 -2.41
C PRO A 133 8.11 -1.78 -3.31
N ASP A 134 8.68 -2.87 -2.83
CA ASP A 134 9.68 -3.70 -3.47
C ASP A 134 9.52 -5.16 -3.00
N PRO A 135 8.73 -6.02 -3.67
CA PRO A 135 7.82 -5.67 -4.77
C PRO A 135 6.44 -5.20 -4.31
N LEU A 136 5.73 -4.54 -5.23
CA LEU A 136 4.26 -4.55 -5.26
C LEU A 136 3.79 -5.85 -5.93
N ILE A 137 2.87 -6.58 -5.30
CA ILE A 137 2.34 -7.85 -5.80
C ILE A 137 0.84 -7.74 -6.09
N ILE A 138 0.48 -7.79 -7.36
CA ILE A 138 -0.92 -7.76 -7.82
C ILE A 138 -1.37 -9.17 -8.20
N ASP A 139 -1.93 -9.90 -7.23
CA ASP A 139 -2.45 -11.25 -7.44
C ASP A 139 -3.92 -11.25 -7.85
N TYR A 140 -4.19 -11.68 -9.09
CA TYR A 140 -5.53 -11.67 -9.64
C TYR A 140 -6.47 -12.63 -8.94
N ASP A 141 -5.96 -13.76 -8.45
CA ASP A 141 -6.79 -14.77 -7.81
C ASP A 141 -7.28 -14.26 -6.45
N ILE A 142 -6.41 -13.56 -5.71
CA ILE A 142 -6.75 -12.93 -4.44
C ILE A 142 -7.76 -11.80 -4.64
N ILE A 143 -7.49 -10.85 -5.55
CA ILE A 143 -8.36 -9.69 -5.79
C ILE A 143 -9.77 -10.13 -6.21
N ARG A 144 -9.88 -11.23 -6.96
CA ARG A 144 -11.18 -11.81 -7.39
C ARG A 144 -12.02 -12.37 -6.25
N THR A 145 -11.42 -12.71 -5.11
CA THR A 145 -12.16 -13.20 -3.93
C THR A 145 -12.87 -12.09 -3.15
N ALA A 146 -12.49 -10.83 -3.37
CA ALA A 146 -13.05 -9.71 -2.66
C ALA A 146 -14.53 -9.43 -3.05
N PRO A 147 -15.33 -8.85 -2.13
CA PRO A 147 -16.63 -8.29 -2.47
C PRO A 147 -16.51 -7.33 -3.66
N LYS A 148 -17.30 -7.59 -4.72
CA LYS A 148 -17.21 -6.82 -5.98
C LYS A 148 -17.32 -5.31 -5.77
N THR A 149 -18.14 -4.88 -4.82
CA THR A 149 -18.36 -3.46 -4.50
C THR A 149 -17.08 -2.75 -4.06
N LEU A 150 -16.18 -3.44 -3.35
CA LEU A 150 -14.90 -2.86 -2.90
C LEU A 150 -13.95 -2.60 -4.08
N ASN A 151 -13.84 -3.56 -5.01
CA ASN A 151 -13.00 -3.37 -6.19
C ASN A 151 -13.62 -2.35 -7.17
N ILE A 152 -14.94 -2.29 -7.26
CA ILE A 152 -15.64 -1.26 -8.06
C ILE A 152 -15.40 0.14 -7.47
N ALA A 153 -15.33 0.27 -6.13
CA ALA A 153 -15.05 1.56 -5.49
C ALA A 153 -13.71 2.17 -5.96
N GLY A 154 -12.70 1.35 -6.24
CA GLY A 154 -11.42 1.84 -6.78
C GLY A 154 -11.51 2.47 -8.16
N ILE A 155 -12.55 2.16 -8.96
CA ILE A 155 -12.82 2.89 -10.21
C ILE A 155 -13.18 4.33 -9.89
N GLY A 156 -14.01 4.55 -8.85
CA GLY A 156 -14.36 5.89 -8.39
C GLY A 156 -13.14 6.66 -7.89
N ASP A 157 -12.27 6.00 -7.14
CA ASP A 157 -11.01 6.57 -6.65
C ASP A 157 -10.12 7.03 -7.83
N LEU A 158 -9.87 6.14 -8.80
CA LEU A 158 -9.09 6.45 -10.00
C LEU A 158 -9.66 7.63 -10.80
N LEU A 159 -10.99 7.67 -10.98
CA LEU A 159 -11.65 8.77 -11.69
C LEU A 159 -11.53 10.09 -10.93
N SER A 160 -11.59 10.05 -9.60
CA SER A 160 -11.44 11.24 -8.75
C SER A 160 -10.04 11.85 -8.85
N ILE A 161 -9.00 11.02 -8.86
CA ILE A 161 -7.61 11.42 -9.04
C ILE A 161 -7.42 12.07 -10.42
N HIS A 162 -8.03 11.49 -11.45
CA HIS A 162 -7.99 12.04 -12.79
C HIS A 162 -8.59 13.45 -12.82
N THR A 163 -9.80 13.66 -12.29
CA THR A 163 -10.43 14.98 -12.26
C THR A 163 -9.66 15.98 -11.38
N ALA A 164 -9.20 15.56 -10.20
CA ALA A 164 -8.43 16.41 -9.29
C ALA A 164 -7.14 16.92 -9.95
N SER A 165 -6.53 16.11 -10.82
CA SER A 165 -5.36 16.51 -11.59
C SER A 165 -5.65 17.66 -12.57
N PHE A 166 -6.81 17.65 -13.23
CA PHE A 166 -7.21 18.78 -14.08
C PHE A 166 -7.53 20.02 -13.25
N ASP A 167 -8.22 19.86 -12.12
CA ASP A 167 -8.58 20.96 -11.22
C ASP A 167 -7.32 21.63 -10.65
N TRP A 168 -6.32 20.86 -10.22
CA TRP A 168 -5.06 21.41 -9.71
C TRP A 168 -4.31 22.20 -10.78
N LYS A 169 -4.22 21.67 -12.01
CA LYS A 169 -3.62 22.37 -13.15
C LYS A 169 -4.38 23.64 -13.50
N HIS A 170 -5.71 23.62 -13.37
CA HIS A 170 -6.54 24.79 -13.62
C HIS A 170 -6.36 25.85 -12.53
N ALA A 171 -6.35 25.46 -11.26
CA ALA A 171 -6.14 26.36 -10.12
C ALA A 171 -4.78 27.07 -10.22
N GLU A 172 -3.72 26.36 -10.60
CA GLU A 172 -2.38 26.95 -10.84
C GLU A 172 -2.43 28.03 -11.92
N LYS A 173 -3.05 27.74 -13.07
CA LYS A 173 -3.18 28.71 -14.17
C LYS A 173 -3.93 29.99 -13.77
N ASN A 174 -4.81 29.90 -12.77
CA ASN A 174 -5.58 31.03 -12.26
C ASN A 174 -4.98 31.64 -10.98
N ALA A 175 -3.80 31.22 -10.55
CA ALA A 175 -3.17 31.65 -9.29
C ALA A 175 -4.04 31.42 -8.04
N GLN A 176 -4.86 30.37 -8.05
CA GLN A 176 -5.73 29.94 -6.96
C GLN A 176 -5.25 28.65 -6.27
N SER A 177 -4.06 28.16 -6.63
CA SER A 177 -3.53 26.92 -6.07
C SER A 177 -2.94 27.15 -4.69
N GLU A 178 -3.44 26.43 -3.68
CA GLU A 178 -2.86 26.42 -2.33
C GLU A 178 -1.50 25.69 -2.30
N PHE A 179 -1.35 24.67 -3.15
CA PHE A 179 -0.12 23.91 -3.33
C PHE A 179 0.41 24.08 -4.76
N PRO A 180 1.72 24.31 -4.97
CA PRO A 180 2.26 24.48 -6.33
C PRO A 180 2.03 23.25 -7.20
N TYR A 181 1.45 23.44 -8.39
CA TYR A 181 1.29 22.34 -9.34
C TYR A 181 2.64 21.69 -9.69
N SER A 182 2.70 20.37 -9.61
CA SER A 182 3.85 19.58 -10.04
C SER A 182 3.43 18.59 -11.12
N GLN A 183 4.06 18.70 -12.29
CA GLN A 183 3.85 17.75 -13.38
C GLN A 183 4.45 16.38 -13.04
N ASP A 184 5.57 16.35 -12.31
CA ASP A 184 6.21 15.11 -11.86
C ASP A 184 5.30 14.37 -10.88
N ALA A 185 4.61 15.09 -9.98
CA ALA A 185 3.64 14.49 -9.06
C ALA A 185 2.48 13.79 -9.79
N MET A 186 2.11 14.24 -10.99
CA MET A 186 1.09 13.59 -11.83
C MET A 186 1.60 12.38 -12.59
N LEU A 187 2.90 12.31 -12.81
CA LEU A 187 3.53 11.22 -13.54
C LEU A 187 4.02 10.11 -12.59
N SER A 188 4.24 10.42 -11.31
CA SER A 188 4.77 9.51 -10.29
C SER A 188 3.71 8.80 -9.42
N GLY A 189 2.42 9.13 -9.59
CA GLY A 189 1.28 8.61 -8.83
C GLY A 189 0.43 7.63 -9.63
#